data_AF-A0A0W8FE13-F1
#
_entry.id   AF-A0A0W8FE13-F1
#
_cell.length_a   1.000
_cell.length_b   1.000
_cell.length_c   1.000
_cell.angle_alpha   90.00
_cell.angle_beta   90.00
_cell.angle_gamma   90.00
#
_symmetry.space_group_name_H-M   'P 1'
#
loop_
_entity.id
_entity.type
_entity.pdbx_description
1 polymer ?
#
loop_
_entity_poly.entity_id
_entity_poly.type
_entity_poly.pdbx_seq_one_letter_code
_entity_poly.pdbx_strand_id
1 'polypeptide(L)'
;MHPSILLQPGTFTVLLAPEERLVQILHRHAPHFQRYLTLYVCGNYSRILNGIDRRCPEFSVQRAFTGFQLQKILAEAHQTIIWVEHDPTLYEENGVPVRLISLALKDAARTSAVVLCSPACDPVLCEMARFADRIFYLETADGRLPYRAQATGLSREKPPSQSQTRLEIF
;
A
#
# COMPACT_ATOMS: atom_id res chain seq x y z
N MET A 1 -4.40 -21.81 1.78
CA MET A 1 -5.26 -20.78 1.13
C MET A 1 -4.59 -19.44 1.38
N HIS A 2 -4.12 -18.74 0.34
CA HIS A 2 -3.51 -17.41 0.51
C HIS A 2 -4.59 -16.33 0.34
N PRO A 3 -4.67 -15.34 1.24
CA PRO A 3 -5.62 -14.25 1.10
C PRO A 3 -5.35 -13.48 -0.21
N SER A 4 -6.40 -13.21 -0.97
CA SER A 4 -6.37 -12.40 -2.19
C SER A 4 -6.82 -10.98 -1.85
N ILE A 5 -5.96 -9.99 -2.10
CA ILE A 5 -6.30 -8.57 -1.96
C ILE A 5 -6.92 -8.12 -3.28
N LEU A 6 -8.16 -7.65 -3.23
CA LEU A 6 -8.83 -7.07 -4.39
C LEU A 6 -8.52 -5.57 -4.44
N LEU A 7 -7.81 -5.15 -5.49
CA LEU A 7 -7.54 -3.74 -5.77
C LEU A 7 -8.70 -3.18 -6.57
N GLN A 8 -9.39 -2.18 -6.00
CA GLN A 8 -10.50 -1.52 -6.66
C GLN A 8 -10.19 -0.03 -6.78
N PRO A 9 -10.35 0.58 -7.97
CA PRO A 9 -10.37 2.03 -8.08
C PRO A 9 -11.39 2.62 -7.10
N GLY A 10 -11.12 3.82 -6.58
CA GLY A 10 -11.99 4.42 -5.56
C GLY A 10 -11.63 4.05 -4.12
N THR A 11 -10.58 3.24 -3.89
CA THR A 11 -10.24 2.75 -2.55
C THR A 11 -8.82 3.08 -2.13
N PHE A 12 -8.70 3.66 -0.93
CA PHE A 12 -7.44 3.81 -0.22
C PHE A 12 -7.27 2.63 0.76
N THR A 13 -6.34 1.74 0.45
CA THR A 13 -6.07 0.53 1.23
C THR A 13 -4.76 0.67 1.98
N VAL A 14 -4.73 0.22 3.24
CA VAL A 14 -3.50 0.01 4.01
C VAL A 14 -3.21 -1.47 4.10
N LEU A 15 -1.98 -1.89 3.77
CA LEU A 15 -1.54 -3.28 3.78
C LEU A 15 -0.32 -3.44 4.70
N LEU A 16 -0.52 -4.14 5.82
CA LEU A 16 0.57 -4.56 6.68
C LEU A 16 0.89 -6.04 6.43
N ALA A 17 2.09 -6.31 5.96
CA ALA A 17 2.54 -7.66 5.67
C ALA A 17 4.06 -7.75 5.72
N PRO A 18 4.65 -8.91 6.06
CA PRO A 18 6.10 -9.09 5.99
C PRO A 18 6.67 -8.73 4.62
N GLU A 19 7.93 -8.30 4.60
CA GLU A 19 8.62 -7.83 3.39
C GLU A 19 8.53 -8.85 2.25
N GLU A 20 8.76 -10.12 2.55
CA GLU A 20 8.73 -11.21 1.57
C GLU A 20 7.32 -11.39 0.99
N ARG A 21 6.28 -11.16 1.80
CA ARG A 21 4.88 -11.22 1.36
C ARG A 21 4.53 -10.04 0.46
N LEU A 22 4.98 -8.83 0.81
CA LEU A 22 4.75 -7.64 -0.02
C LEU A 22 5.39 -7.81 -1.41
N VAL A 23 6.63 -8.30 -1.46
CA VAL A 23 7.31 -8.63 -2.73
C VAL A 23 6.53 -9.70 -3.51
N GLN A 24 6.09 -10.78 -2.86
CA GLN A 24 5.28 -11.83 -3.51
C GLN A 24 3.97 -11.29 -4.08
N ILE A 25 3.30 -10.38 -3.38
CA ILE A 25 2.05 -9.75 -3.82
C ILE A 25 2.32 -8.90 -5.05
N LEU A 26 3.31 -8.02 -5.02
CA LEU A 26 3.69 -7.19 -6.16
C LEU A 26 4.07 -8.03 -7.38
N HIS A 27 4.84 -9.10 -7.21
CA HIS A 27 5.17 -10.03 -8.29
C HIS A 27 3.95 -10.77 -8.87
N ARG A 28 3.00 -11.16 -8.03
CA ARG A 28 1.76 -11.79 -8.50
C ARG A 28 0.90 -10.82 -9.30
N HIS A 29 0.93 -9.54 -8.97
CA HIS A 29 0.24 -8.50 -9.73
C HIS A 29 0.99 -8.07 -10.99
N ALA A 30 2.28 -8.41 -11.13
CA ALA A 30 3.11 -8.01 -12.27
C ALA A 30 2.57 -8.39 -13.66
N PRO A 31 2.00 -9.59 -13.88
CA PRO A 31 1.34 -9.93 -15.15
C PRO A 31 0.14 -9.02 -15.49
N HIS A 32 -0.46 -8.36 -14.49
CA HIS A 32 -1.55 -7.41 -14.70
C HIS A 32 -1.06 -6.00 -14.99
N PHE A 33 0.21 -5.66 -14.74
CA PHE A 33 0.75 -4.33 -15.05
C PHE A 33 0.68 -4.03 -16.55
N GLN A 34 0.78 -5.02 -17.43
CA GLN A 34 0.57 -4.84 -18.88
C GLN A 34 -0.83 -4.31 -19.26
N ARG A 35 -1.81 -4.42 -18.35
CA ARG A 35 -3.18 -3.90 -18.54
C ARG A 35 -3.45 -2.62 -17.74
N TYR A 36 -2.61 -2.30 -16.77
CA TYR A 36 -2.83 -1.26 -15.78
C TYR A 36 -1.56 -0.46 -15.56
N LEU A 37 -1.61 0.84 -15.85
CA LEU A 37 -0.55 1.77 -15.49
C LEU A 37 -0.35 1.70 -13.97
N THR A 38 0.85 1.31 -13.55
CA THR A 38 1.19 1.08 -12.15
C THR A 38 2.32 2.03 -11.74
N LEU A 39 2.11 2.73 -10.63
CA LEU A 39 3.13 3.55 -9.98
C LEU A 39 3.52 2.91 -8.66
N TYR A 40 4.81 2.73 -8.44
CA TYR A 40 5.38 2.37 -7.16
C TYR A 40 6.15 3.56 -6.59
N VAL A 41 5.70 4.06 -5.44
CA VAL A 41 6.32 5.19 -4.73
C VAL A 41 7.03 4.65 -3.50
N CYS A 42 8.30 5.00 -3.33
CA CYS A 42 9.08 4.65 -2.14
C CYS A 42 9.72 5.88 -1.50
N GLY A 43 10.07 5.75 -0.22
CA GLY A 43 10.75 6.78 0.55
C GLY A 43 12.28 6.79 0.41
N ASN A 44 12.94 7.37 1.41
CA ASN A 44 14.39 7.36 1.58
C ASN A 44 14.92 5.94 1.67
N TYR A 45 14.21 5.09 2.41
CA TYR A 45 14.57 3.70 2.64
C TYR A 45 13.47 2.79 2.10
N SER A 46 13.80 2.09 1.03
CA SER A 46 12.93 1.05 0.48
C SER A 46 13.47 -0.32 0.84
N ARG A 47 12.63 -1.13 1.47
CA ARG A 47 12.87 -2.53 1.77
C ARG A 47 12.35 -3.43 0.65
N ILE A 48 11.27 -3.01 -0.01
CA ILE A 48 10.56 -3.84 -0.98
C ILE A 48 11.12 -3.65 -2.40
N LEU A 49 11.59 -2.45 -2.78
CA LEU A 49 11.96 -2.10 -4.17
C LEU A 49 13.01 -3.05 -4.77
N ASN A 50 13.99 -3.50 -3.98
CA ASN A 50 15.03 -4.42 -4.45
C ASN A 50 14.48 -5.80 -4.83
N GLY A 51 13.34 -6.17 -4.25
CA GLY A 51 12.66 -7.43 -4.52
C GLY A 51 11.74 -7.40 -5.74
N ILE A 52 11.48 -6.23 -6.36
CA ILE A 52 10.50 -6.09 -7.45
C ILE A 52 11.18 -6.16 -8.83
N ASP A 53 10.61 -6.97 -9.75
CA ASP A 53 10.99 -6.94 -11.17
C ASP A 53 10.46 -5.67 -11.86
N ARG A 54 11.39 -4.82 -12.32
CA ARG A 54 11.12 -3.50 -12.92
C ARG A 54 11.14 -3.53 -14.45
N ARG A 55 11.19 -4.71 -15.08
CA ARG A 55 11.28 -4.84 -16.54
C ARG A 55 9.94 -4.61 -17.27
N CYS A 56 8.86 -4.30 -16.55
CA CYS A 56 7.55 -4.00 -17.14
C CYS A 56 7.46 -2.51 -17.50
N PRO A 57 7.19 -2.13 -18.76
CA PRO A 57 7.13 -0.73 -19.18
C PRO A 57 5.98 0.06 -18.54
N GLU A 58 4.88 -0.62 -18.16
CA GLU A 58 3.73 -0.02 -17.48
C GLU A 58 3.94 0.15 -15.97
N PHE A 59 5.11 -0.27 -15.45
CA PHE A 59 5.50 -0.12 -14.05
C PHE A 59 6.52 1.01 -13.90
N SER A 60 6.09 2.12 -13.34
CA SER A 60 6.95 3.26 -13.04
C SER A 60 7.31 3.31 -11.56
N VAL A 61 8.53 3.74 -11.26
CA VAL A 61 9.00 3.93 -9.87
C VAL A 61 9.30 5.40 -9.66
N GLN A 62 8.78 5.97 -8.59
CA GLN A 62 9.17 7.30 -8.11
C GLN A 62 9.63 7.24 -6.66
N ARG A 63 10.55 8.14 -6.30
CA ARG A 63 11.07 8.23 -4.94
C ARG A 63 10.75 9.59 -4.35
N ALA A 64 10.17 9.59 -3.16
CA ALA A 64 10.01 10.78 -2.34
C ALA A 64 11.09 10.78 -1.24
N PHE A 65 11.70 11.93 -1.02
CA PHE A 65 12.64 12.15 0.08
C PHE A 65 11.99 12.97 1.22
N THR A 66 10.85 13.60 0.95
CA THR A 66 10.07 14.38 1.92
C THR A 66 8.56 14.16 1.73
N GLY A 67 7.77 14.45 2.77
CA GLY A 67 6.30 14.45 2.67
C GLY A 67 5.76 15.36 1.55
N PHE A 68 6.38 16.52 1.30
CA PHE A 68 5.99 17.41 0.19
C PHE A 68 6.16 16.76 -1.17
N GLN A 69 7.27 16.04 -1.38
CA GLN A 69 7.50 15.32 -2.63
C GLN A 69 6.49 14.18 -2.79
N LEU A 70 6.21 13.42 -1.72
CA LEU A 70 5.17 12.38 -1.76
C LEU A 70 3.81 12.97 -2.14
N GLN A 71 3.41 14.09 -1.53
CA GLN A 71 2.16 14.78 -1.84
C GLN A 71 2.10 15.19 -3.32
N LYS A 72 3.19 15.77 -3.84
CA LYS A 72 3.28 16.18 -5.25
C LYS A 72 3.15 14.99 -6.19
N ILE A 73 3.87 13.89 -5.92
CA ILE A 73 3.79 12.64 -6.70
C ILE A 73 2.35 12.14 -6.74
N LEU A 74 1.66 12.11 -5.60
CA LEU A 74 0.26 11.67 -5.52
C LEU A 74 -0.69 12.59 -6.28
N ALA A 75 -0.47 13.90 -6.24
CA ALA A 75 -1.29 14.88 -6.97
C ALA A 75 -1.12 14.81 -8.49
N GLU A 76 0.05 14.41 -8.97
CA GLU A 76 0.40 14.30 -10.40
C GLU A 76 0.21 12.87 -10.96
N ALA A 77 -0.09 11.90 -10.09
CA ALA A 77 -0.29 10.52 -10.47
C ALA A 77 -1.57 10.34 -11.31
N HIS A 78 -1.44 9.57 -12.39
CA HIS A 78 -2.53 9.20 -13.32
C HIS A 78 -2.59 7.69 -13.54
N GLN A 79 -1.82 6.93 -12.75
CA GLN A 79 -1.73 5.49 -12.81
C GLN A 79 -2.96 4.86 -12.18
N THR A 80 -3.50 3.83 -12.83
CA THR A 80 -4.66 3.08 -12.33
C THR A 80 -4.42 2.40 -10.98
N ILE A 81 -3.16 2.03 -10.69
CA ILE A 81 -2.75 1.41 -9.43
C ILE A 81 -1.56 2.18 -8.89
N ILE A 82 -1.63 2.59 -7.63
CA ILE A 82 -0.56 3.29 -6.94
C ILE A 82 -0.20 2.53 -5.68
N TRP A 83 1.00 1.98 -5.67
CA TRP A 83 1.63 1.40 -4.48
C TRP A 83 2.49 2.45 -3.82
N VAL A 84 2.32 2.63 -2.51
CA VAL A 84 3.14 3.52 -1.70
C VAL A 84 3.77 2.69 -0.59
N GLU A 85 5.09 2.64 -0.55
CA GLU A 85 5.80 2.08 0.59
C GLU A 85 5.90 3.13 1.69
N HIS A 86 5.38 2.79 2.86
CA HIS A 86 5.44 3.66 4.03
C HIS A 86 6.88 3.79 4.52
N ASP A 87 7.35 5.03 4.60
CA ASP A 87 8.63 5.40 5.20
C ASP A 87 8.39 6.55 6.19
N PRO A 88 8.47 6.29 7.52
CA PRO A 88 8.17 7.30 8.53
C PRO A 88 9.15 8.48 8.49
N THR A 89 10.36 8.30 7.93
CA THR A 89 11.37 9.38 7.86
C THR A 89 10.94 10.55 6.97
N LEU A 90 9.95 10.34 6.09
CA LEU A 90 9.39 11.39 5.25
C LEU A 90 8.66 12.50 6.03
N TYR A 91 8.34 12.25 7.31
CA TYR A 91 7.47 13.10 8.12
C TYR A 91 8.18 13.71 9.35
N GLU A 92 9.45 13.40 9.59
CA GLU A 92 10.15 13.74 10.85
C GLU A 92 10.62 15.20 10.93
N GLU A 93 11.01 15.85 9.82
CA GLU A 93 11.54 17.22 9.83
C GLU A 93 10.80 18.15 8.87
N ASN A 94 10.25 19.27 9.39
CA ASN A 94 9.65 20.37 8.63
C ASN A 94 8.64 19.95 7.54
N GLY A 95 8.06 18.75 7.68
CA GLY A 95 7.30 18.07 6.65
C GLY A 95 5.82 18.45 6.61
N VAL A 96 5.17 18.03 5.53
CA VAL A 96 3.71 18.08 5.40
C VAL A 96 3.08 17.29 6.56
N PRO A 97 2.08 17.84 7.27
CA PRO A 97 1.32 17.10 8.28
C PRO A 97 0.84 15.75 7.75
N VAL A 98 0.99 14.69 8.56
CA VAL A 98 0.57 13.31 8.23
C VAL A 98 -0.88 13.26 7.73
N ARG A 99 -1.76 14.06 8.33
CA ARG A 99 -3.15 14.25 7.88
C ARG A 99 -3.26 14.70 6.42
N LEU A 100 -2.44 15.66 5.97
CA LEU A 100 -2.49 16.14 4.58
C LEU A 100 -1.99 15.08 3.60
N ILE A 101 -1.02 14.25 3.98
CA ILE A 101 -0.59 13.10 3.16
C ILE A 101 -1.69 12.05 3.09
N SER A 102 -2.35 11.79 4.22
CA SER A 102 -3.48 10.85 4.29
C SER A 102 -4.64 11.30 3.40
N LEU A 103 -4.92 12.61 3.36
CA LEU A 103 -5.90 13.19 2.44
C LEU A 103 -5.43 13.10 0.98
N ALA A 104 -4.15 13.32 0.69
CA ALA A 104 -3.61 13.16 -0.66
C ALA A 104 -3.73 11.71 -1.18
N LEU A 105 -3.49 10.71 -0.31
CA LEU A 105 -3.73 9.29 -0.64
C LEU A 105 -5.21 9.04 -0.94
N LYS A 106 -6.10 9.63 -0.15
CA LYS A 106 -7.55 9.56 -0.37
C LYS A 106 -7.99 10.21 -1.67
N ASP A 107 -7.44 11.37 -1.99
CA ASP A 107 -7.76 12.09 -3.22
C ASP A 107 -7.28 11.32 -4.45
N ALA A 108 -6.05 10.77 -4.42
CA ALA A 108 -5.54 9.89 -5.46
C ALA A 108 -6.39 8.62 -5.62
N ALA A 109 -6.91 8.10 -4.51
CA ALA A 109 -7.78 6.93 -4.52
C ALA A 109 -9.12 7.18 -5.20
N ARG A 110 -9.56 8.43 -5.43
CA ARG A 110 -10.81 8.71 -6.15
C ARG A 110 -10.80 8.19 -7.59
N THR A 111 -9.64 8.13 -8.21
CA THR A 111 -9.45 7.70 -9.61
C THR A 111 -8.59 6.45 -9.74
N SER A 112 -7.85 6.08 -8.69
CA SER A 112 -6.87 5.00 -8.69
C SER A 112 -7.16 3.98 -7.58
N ALA A 113 -6.63 2.77 -7.69
CA ALA A 113 -6.51 1.88 -6.55
C ALA A 113 -5.22 2.23 -5.80
N VAL A 114 -5.32 2.77 -4.57
CA VAL A 114 -4.14 3.19 -3.78
C VAL A 114 -3.89 2.19 -2.67
N VAL A 115 -2.65 1.71 -2.58
CA VAL A 115 -2.20 0.78 -1.53
C VAL A 115 -0.99 1.37 -0.81
N LEU A 116 -1.20 1.81 0.44
CA LEU A 116 -0.10 2.12 1.36
C LEU A 116 0.34 0.84 2.05
N CYS A 117 1.55 0.38 1.78
CA CYS A 117 2.08 -0.86 2.30
C CYS A 117 3.23 -0.65 3.27
N SER A 118 3.33 -1.51 4.28
CA SER A 118 4.46 -1.48 5.22
C SER A 118 4.73 -2.84 5.84
N PRO A 119 6.01 -3.20 6.08
CA PRO A 119 6.36 -4.38 6.85
C PRO A 119 6.06 -4.28 8.35
N ALA A 120 5.84 -3.08 8.88
CA ALA A 120 5.59 -2.86 10.32
C ALA A 120 4.59 -1.71 10.55
N CYS A 121 3.89 -1.70 11.69
CA CYS A 121 3.15 -0.49 12.14
C CYS A 121 4.08 0.37 13.00
N ASP A 122 4.04 1.66 12.74
CA ASP A 122 4.55 2.72 13.60
C ASP A 122 3.43 3.74 13.84
N PRO A 123 3.58 4.67 14.80
CA PRO A 123 2.54 5.64 15.11
C PRO A 123 2.02 6.43 13.90
N VAL A 124 2.90 6.77 12.96
CA VAL A 124 2.52 7.54 11.77
C VAL A 124 1.66 6.69 10.84
N LEU A 125 2.06 5.46 10.54
CA LEU A 125 1.25 4.55 9.73
C LEU A 125 -0.12 4.32 10.38
N CYS A 126 -0.13 4.11 11.70
CA CYS A 126 -1.38 3.85 12.40
C CYS A 126 -2.29 5.11 12.43
N GLU A 127 -1.74 6.34 12.38
CA GLU A 127 -2.50 7.60 12.16
C GLU A 127 -3.07 7.66 10.73
N MET A 128 -2.24 7.39 9.71
CA MET A 128 -2.68 7.39 8.31
C MET A 128 -3.76 6.34 8.04
N ALA A 129 -3.68 5.18 8.68
CA ALA A 129 -4.65 4.10 8.54
C ALA A 129 -6.06 4.48 9.00
N ARG A 130 -6.21 5.50 9.86
CA ARG A 130 -7.53 6.04 10.24
C ARG A 130 -8.30 6.65 9.07
N PHE A 131 -7.59 7.00 7.99
CA PHE A 131 -8.18 7.51 6.77
C PHE A 131 -8.42 6.40 5.75
N ALA A 132 -7.94 5.18 5.94
CA ALA A 132 -8.09 4.11 4.94
C ALA A 132 -9.55 3.63 4.84
N ASP A 133 -9.96 3.25 3.63
CA ASP A 133 -11.21 2.53 3.40
C ASP A 133 -11.13 1.09 3.87
N ARG A 134 -9.94 0.49 3.74
CA ARG A 134 -9.67 -0.91 4.04
C ARG A 134 -8.29 -1.06 4.67
N ILE A 135 -8.19 -1.97 5.63
CA ILE A 135 -6.92 -2.29 6.26
C ILE A 135 -6.76 -3.81 6.27
N PHE A 136 -5.69 -4.29 5.61
CA PHE A 136 -5.35 -5.70 5.57
C PHE A 136 -4.10 -5.99 6.39
N TYR A 137 -4.16 -7.10 7.12
CA TYR A 137 -3.03 -7.65 7.87
C TYR A 137 -2.74 -9.05 7.36
N LEU A 138 -1.52 -9.27 6.91
CA LEU A 138 -1.07 -10.60 6.53
C LEU A 138 -0.10 -11.11 7.59
N GLU A 139 -0.42 -12.27 8.14
CA GLU A 139 0.42 -12.96 9.11
C GLU A 139 1.72 -13.46 8.45
N THR A 140 2.78 -13.51 9.25
CA THR A 140 4.02 -14.21 8.90
C THR A 140 3.76 -15.71 8.72
N ALA A 141 4.71 -16.44 8.14
CA ALA A 141 4.57 -17.89 7.92
C ALA A 141 4.34 -18.68 9.23
N ASP A 142 4.79 -18.13 10.35
CA ASP A 142 4.62 -18.59 11.73
C ASP A 142 3.30 -18.12 12.39
N GLY A 143 2.37 -17.54 11.63
CA GLY A 143 1.02 -17.19 12.10
C GLY A 143 0.98 -15.97 13.01
N ARG A 144 2.06 -15.17 13.04
CA ARG A 144 2.14 -13.98 13.90
C ARG A 144 1.83 -12.73 13.10
N LEU A 145 1.02 -11.85 13.69
CA LEU A 145 0.88 -10.48 13.22
C LEU A 145 2.18 -9.72 13.53
N PRO A 146 2.53 -8.68 12.74
CA PRO A 146 3.63 -7.78 13.09
C PRO A 146 3.47 -7.32 14.54
N TYR A 147 4.52 -7.44 15.35
CA TYR A 147 4.48 -7.29 16.82
C TYR A 147 3.71 -6.04 17.31
N ARG A 148 3.78 -4.92 16.56
CA ARG A 148 3.06 -3.68 16.90
C ARG A 148 1.60 -3.61 16.42
N ALA A 149 1.18 -4.39 15.43
CA ALA A 149 -0.22 -4.45 15.01
C ALA A 149 -1.11 -5.07 16.09
N GLN A 150 -0.54 -5.97 16.92
CA GLN A 150 -1.24 -6.56 18.07
C GLN A 150 -1.48 -5.55 19.20
N ALA A 151 -0.58 -4.58 19.37
CA ALA A 151 -0.63 -3.60 20.45
C ALA A 151 -1.59 -2.43 20.18
N THR A 152 -1.92 -2.14 18.91
CA THR A 152 -2.71 -0.97 18.51
C THR A 152 -4.22 -1.22 18.34
N GLY A 153 -4.70 -2.44 18.62
CA GLY A 153 -6.14 -2.74 18.61
C GLY A 153 -6.82 -2.63 17.23
N LEU A 154 -6.03 -2.70 16.15
CA LEU A 154 -6.56 -2.69 14.79
C LEU A 154 -7.23 -4.04 14.50
N SER A 155 -8.56 -4.04 14.39
CA SER A 155 -9.38 -5.25 14.31
C SER A 155 -9.15 -6.07 13.04
N ARG A 156 -9.18 -7.40 13.21
CA ARG A 156 -9.25 -8.39 12.13
C ARG A 156 -10.55 -8.22 11.33
N GLU A 157 -10.49 -7.83 10.07
CA GLU A 157 -11.54 -8.23 9.13
C GLU A 157 -11.33 -9.69 8.74
N LYS A 158 -12.20 -10.56 9.27
CA LYS A 158 -12.32 -11.95 8.82
C LYS A 158 -12.92 -11.90 7.40
N PRO A 159 -12.31 -12.54 6.38
CA PRO A 159 -12.95 -12.63 5.08
C PRO A 159 -14.31 -13.34 5.24
N PRO A 160 -15.38 -12.86 4.59
CA PRO A 160 -16.71 -13.41 4.77
C PRO A 160 -16.73 -14.90 4.42
N SER A 161 -17.31 -15.68 5.32
CA SER A 161 -17.48 -17.12 5.17
C SER A 161 -18.34 -17.43 3.95
N GLN A 162 -17.77 -18.21 3.03
CA GLN A 162 -18.44 -19.03 2.02
C GLN A 162 -19.71 -18.43 1.39
N SER A 163 -19.55 -17.72 0.27
CA SER A 163 -20.32 -18.05 -0.94
C SER A 163 -19.69 -17.40 -2.16
N GLN A 164 -19.53 -18.21 -3.22
CA GLN A 164 -19.16 -17.83 -4.58
C GLN A 164 -17.84 -17.07 -4.78
N THR A 165 -16.79 -17.87 -4.94
CA THR A 165 -15.60 -17.55 -5.72
C THR A 165 -15.99 -17.32 -7.18
N ARG A 166 -16.16 -16.07 -7.59
CA ARG A 166 -16.30 -15.71 -9.01
C ARG A 166 -15.62 -14.36 -9.27
N LEU A 167 -14.68 -14.41 -10.21
CA LEU A 167 -13.86 -13.30 -10.68
C LEU A 167 -14.71 -12.43 -11.60
N GLU A 168 -15.13 -11.27 -11.12
CA GLU A 168 -15.66 -10.19 -11.97
C GLU A 168 -14.89 -8.91 -11.64
N ILE A 169 -14.15 -8.42 -12.63
CA ILE A 169 -13.49 -7.12 -12.64
C ILE A 169 -14.22 -6.36 -13.74
N PHE A 170 -14.94 -5.29 -13.37
CA PHE A 170 -15.62 -4.41 -14.31
C PHE A 170 -14.63 -3.44 -14.96
#